data_AF-A0A7R9TMC3-F1
#
_entry.id   AF-A0A7R9TMC3-F1
#
_cell.length_a   1.000
_cell.length_b   1.000
_cell.length_c   1.000
_cell.angle_alpha   90.00
_cell.angle_beta   90.00
_cell.angle_gamma   90.00
#
_symmetry.space_group_name_H-M   'P 1'
#
loop_
_entity.id
_entity.type
_entity.pdbx_description
1 polymer ?
#
loop_
_entity_poly.entity_id
_entity_poly.type
_entity_poly.pdbx_seq_one_letter_code
_entity_poly.pdbx_strand_id
1 'polypeptide(L)'
;AVPLARRGDGTMRAPPRAPSPRASAARTLERTIALVVAVVLMTAAVAKGAAVSARYDPSLSPSARASFASAERFLGFGGNGGEEPHPARYGRHPGTDVPRLPGLTRGWMFGARANDLSDAQWRDFRGGLPKLLALAAITTPLVALVRRRAPKSWIVPFHVVYGLAFVSYLHGLGTLWILALMLAHFVVVAAAAGTPRVGAVATWISGAACLGLSQYHAARWRFGDIAASLAWMDGASFKGAMPRWYISFNLLTLRLISYGLDLHARRSRSR
;
A
#
# COMPACT_ATOMS: atom_id res chain seq x y z
N ALA A 1 34.46 27.10 15.47
CA ALA A 1 34.52 26.08 16.53
C ALA A 1 33.10 25.59 16.82
N VAL A 2 32.78 24.33 16.54
CA VAL A 2 31.45 23.75 16.80
C VAL A 2 31.43 23.23 18.25
N PRO A 3 30.39 23.50 19.07
CA PRO A 3 30.41 23.12 20.48
C PRO A 3 30.28 21.60 20.63
N LEU A 4 31.20 20.98 21.36
CA LEU A 4 31.16 19.56 21.70
C LEU A 4 30.10 19.32 22.79
N ALA A 5 29.09 18.51 22.48
CA ALA A 5 28.06 18.11 23.44
C ALA A 5 28.65 17.11 24.45
N ARG A 6 28.78 17.56 25.71
CA ARG A 6 29.31 16.79 26.84
C ARG A 6 28.21 15.88 27.41
N ARG A 7 28.42 14.56 27.47
CA ARG A 7 27.71 13.66 28.41
C ARG A 7 28.67 13.28 29.54
N GLY A 8 28.09 13.04 30.71
CA GLY A 8 28.77 12.92 32.01
C GLY A 8 29.58 11.65 32.25
N ASP A 9 30.29 11.10 31.26
CA ASP A 9 31.22 9.97 31.45
C ASP A 9 32.69 10.28 31.11
N GLY A 10 33.01 11.52 30.75
CA GLY A 10 34.40 11.96 30.53
C GLY A 10 35.05 11.43 29.25
N THR A 11 34.38 10.60 28.44
CA THR A 11 34.95 10.10 27.18
C THR A 11 34.72 11.09 26.03
N MET A 12 35.81 11.64 25.47
CA MET A 12 35.72 12.46 24.25
C MET A 12 35.46 11.56 23.04
N ARG A 13 34.24 11.60 22.51
CA ARG A 13 33.93 10.95 21.23
C ARG A 13 34.55 11.77 20.10
N ALA A 14 35.48 11.17 19.36
CA ALA A 14 36.05 11.79 18.17
C ALA A 14 34.93 12.23 17.20
N PRO A 15 35.05 13.39 16.53
CA PRO A 15 34.06 13.82 15.56
C PRO A 15 33.87 12.74 14.48
N PRO A 16 32.64 12.51 14.00
CA PRO A 16 32.39 11.52 12.96
C PRO A 16 33.28 11.82 11.76
N ARG A 17 34.12 10.85 11.36
CA ARG A 17 35.02 10.99 10.20
C ARG A 17 34.20 11.37 8.98
N ALA A 18 34.67 12.39 8.26
CA ALA A 18 34.10 12.72 6.95
C ALA A 18 34.12 11.46 6.07
N PRO A 19 33.00 11.12 5.44
CA PRO A 19 32.92 9.88 4.68
C PRO A 19 33.89 9.93 3.50
N SER A 20 34.53 8.80 3.21
CA SER A 20 35.49 8.71 2.10
C SER A 20 34.83 9.11 0.76
N PRO A 21 35.61 9.62 -0.22
CA PRO A 21 35.09 9.99 -1.53
C PRO A 21 34.29 8.85 -2.20
N ARG A 22 34.75 7.60 -2.04
CA ARG A 22 34.07 6.39 -2.54
C ARG A 22 32.72 6.15 -1.85
N ALA A 23 32.62 6.40 -0.54
CA ALA A 23 31.37 6.30 0.22
C ALA A 23 30.40 7.44 -0.13
N SER A 24 30.91 8.64 -0.45
CA SER A 24 30.09 9.74 -0.96
C SER A 24 29.49 9.42 -2.32
N ALA A 25 30.31 8.96 -3.27
CA ALA A 25 29.86 8.56 -4.60
C ALA A 25 28.84 7.42 -4.56
N ALA A 26 29.02 6.44 -3.67
CA ALA A 26 28.07 5.34 -3.47
C ALA A 26 26.68 5.84 -3.02
N ARG A 27 26.63 6.77 -2.06
CA ARG A 27 25.37 7.36 -1.59
C ARG A 27 24.70 8.24 -2.64
N THR A 28 25.48 8.96 -3.45
CA THR A 28 24.96 9.73 -4.57
C THR A 28 24.30 8.81 -5.60
N LEU A 29 24.98 7.71 -5.97
CA LEU A 29 24.44 6.71 -6.89
C LEU A 29 23.14 6.07 -6.36
N GLU A 30 23.09 5.69 -5.08
CA GLU A 30 21.87 5.14 -4.46
C GLU A 30 20.69 6.12 -4.54
N ARG A 31 20.94 7.40 -4.23
CA ARG A 31 19.93 8.46 -4.35
C ARG A 31 19.47 8.65 -5.79
N THR A 32 20.40 8.60 -6.74
CA THR A 32 20.10 8.70 -8.18
C THR A 32 19.24 7.53 -8.64
N ILE A 33 19.58 6.29 -8.29
CA ILE A 33 18.79 5.10 -8.66
C ILE A 33 17.39 5.17 -8.05
N ALA A 34 17.29 5.49 -6.75
CA ALA A 34 15.99 5.62 -6.08
C ALA A 34 15.14 6.73 -6.72
N LEU A 35 15.76 7.86 -7.07
CA LEU A 35 15.07 8.96 -7.76
C LEU A 35 14.61 8.55 -9.15
N VAL A 36 15.45 7.87 -9.94
CA VAL A 36 15.08 7.40 -11.29
C VAL A 36 13.90 6.43 -11.21
N VAL A 37 13.95 5.45 -10.30
CA VAL A 37 12.83 4.51 -10.09
C VAL A 37 11.57 5.27 -9.68
N ALA A 38 11.66 6.21 -8.73
CA ALA A 38 10.52 7.00 -8.30
C ALA A 38 9.93 7.83 -9.44
N VAL A 39 10.76 8.47 -10.26
CA VAL A 39 10.33 9.26 -11.43
C VAL A 39 9.65 8.35 -12.45
N VAL A 40 10.24 7.21 -12.80
CA VAL A 40 9.63 6.25 -13.75
C VAL A 40 8.27 5.77 -13.26
N LEU A 41 8.17 5.39 -11.98
CA LEU A 41 6.90 4.96 -11.39
C LEU A 41 5.86 6.09 -11.36
N MET A 42 6.27 7.32 -11.03
CA MET A 42 5.40 8.49 -11.00
C MET A 42 4.92 8.87 -12.41
N THR A 43 5.81 8.87 -13.40
CA THR A 43 5.46 9.11 -14.81
C THR A 43 4.49 8.05 -15.32
N ALA A 44 4.70 6.78 -15.00
CA ALA A 44 3.77 5.71 -15.35
C ALA A 44 2.39 5.90 -14.68
N ALA A 45 2.36 6.31 -13.42
CA ALA A 45 1.11 6.60 -12.70
C ALA A 45 0.36 7.81 -13.29
N VAL A 46 1.07 8.89 -13.63
CA VAL A 46 0.50 10.07 -14.29
C VAL A 46 -0.03 9.73 -15.68
N ALA A 47 0.74 8.97 -16.48
CA ALA A 47 0.32 8.51 -17.79
C ALA A 47 -0.95 7.65 -17.71
N LYS A 48 -1.07 6.80 -16.67
CA LYS A 48 -2.29 6.06 -16.40
C LYS A 48 -3.47 6.98 -16.08
N GLY A 49 -3.29 7.94 -15.16
CA GLY A 49 -4.34 8.90 -14.82
C GLY A 49 -4.88 9.63 -16.05
N ALA A 50 -3.97 10.09 -16.91
CA ALA A 50 -4.31 10.72 -18.18
C ALA A 50 -5.05 9.77 -19.14
N ALA A 51 -4.59 8.54 -19.31
CA ALA A 51 -5.24 7.55 -20.17
C ALA A 51 -6.65 7.17 -19.69
N VAL A 52 -6.84 7.03 -18.37
CA VAL A 52 -8.16 6.77 -17.77
C VAL A 52 -9.09 7.97 -17.99
N SER A 53 -8.63 9.20 -17.71
CA SER A 53 -9.45 10.40 -17.98
C SER A 53 -9.85 10.48 -19.46
N ALA A 54 -8.91 10.27 -20.39
CA ALA A 54 -9.19 10.32 -21.82
C ALA A 54 -10.15 9.19 -22.26
N ARG A 55 -10.06 7.99 -21.68
CA ARG A 55 -11.00 6.89 -21.95
C ARG A 55 -12.45 7.25 -21.62
N TYR A 56 -12.70 8.12 -20.65
CA TYR A 56 -14.05 8.54 -20.25
C TYR A 56 -14.45 9.94 -20.73
N ASP A 57 -13.60 10.61 -21.52
CA ASP A 57 -13.89 11.95 -22.03
C ASP A 57 -14.91 11.90 -23.19
N PRO A 58 -16.09 12.54 -23.04
CA PRO A 58 -17.11 12.56 -24.08
C PRO A 58 -16.70 13.37 -25.32
N SER A 59 -15.76 14.31 -25.19
CA SER A 59 -15.29 15.17 -26.30
C SER A 59 -14.38 14.43 -27.29
N LEU A 60 -13.84 13.28 -26.89
CA LEU A 60 -12.97 12.46 -27.73
C LEU A 60 -13.78 11.49 -28.60
N SER A 61 -13.24 11.20 -29.80
CA SER A 61 -13.83 10.22 -30.70
C SER A 61 -13.81 8.80 -30.09
N PRO A 62 -14.73 7.91 -30.47
CA PRO A 62 -14.74 6.53 -29.99
C PRO A 62 -13.43 5.77 -30.23
N SER A 63 -12.76 6.03 -31.37
CA SER A 63 -11.47 5.42 -31.71
C SER A 63 -10.34 5.94 -30.81
N ALA A 64 -10.33 7.24 -30.50
CA ALA A 64 -9.35 7.81 -29.55
C ALA A 64 -9.51 7.20 -28.16
N ARG A 65 -10.75 7.10 -27.64
CA ARG A 65 -11.02 6.44 -26.35
C ARG A 65 -10.60 4.98 -26.33
N ALA A 66 -10.81 4.25 -27.43
CA ALA A 66 -10.38 2.85 -27.56
C ALA A 66 -8.85 2.71 -27.53
N SER A 67 -8.13 3.63 -28.16
CA SER A 67 -6.66 3.70 -28.12
C SER A 67 -6.14 3.96 -26.70
N PHE A 68 -6.73 4.90 -25.96
CA PHE A 68 -6.38 5.15 -24.56
C PHE A 68 -6.71 3.97 -23.65
N ALA A 69 -7.84 3.29 -23.87
CA ALA A 69 -8.16 2.05 -23.18
C ALA A 69 -7.15 0.93 -23.50
N SER A 70 -6.62 0.88 -24.72
CA SER A 70 -5.57 -0.06 -25.12
C SER A 70 -4.24 0.25 -24.43
N ALA A 71 -3.86 1.53 -24.37
CA ALA A 71 -2.69 1.99 -23.63
C ALA A 71 -2.80 1.69 -22.13
N GLU A 72 -3.97 1.92 -21.52
CA GLU A 72 -4.27 1.56 -20.13
C GLU A 72 -4.09 0.05 -19.90
N ARG A 73 -4.57 -0.80 -20.81
CA ARG A 73 -4.39 -2.26 -20.76
C ARG A 73 -2.93 -2.68 -20.93
N PHE A 74 -2.20 -2.07 -21.87
CA PHE A 74 -0.78 -2.35 -22.12
C PHE A 74 0.11 -2.02 -20.92
N LEU A 75 -0.22 -0.95 -20.19
CA LEU A 75 0.46 -0.59 -18.94
C LEU A 75 0.18 -1.58 -17.79
N GLY A 76 -0.58 -2.66 -18.03
CA GLY A 76 -0.72 -3.82 -17.14
C GLY A 76 -1.68 -3.63 -15.98
N PHE A 77 -2.38 -2.50 -15.89
CA PHE A 77 -3.24 -2.17 -14.74
C PHE A 77 -4.75 -2.24 -15.03
N GLY A 78 -5.15 -2.81 -16.17
CA GLY A 78 -6.55 -3.05 -16.52
C GLY A 78 -7.09 -4.31 -15.84
N GLY A 79 -8.05 -4.13 -14.92
CA GLY A 79 -8.76 -5.25 -14.32
C GLY A 79 -9.52 -6.07 -15.37
N ASN A 80 -9.38 -7.39 -15.32
CA ASN A 80 -10.33 -8.35 -15.88
C ASN A 80 -11.61 -8.37 -15.02
N GLY A 81 -12.30 -7.24 -14.89
CA GLY A 81 -13.51 -7.13 -14.08
C GLY A 81 -14.49 -6.22 -14.79
N GLY A 82 -15.58 -6.81 -15.28
CA GLY A 82 -16.66 -6.14 -15.97
C GLY A 82 -17.34 -5.09 -15.10
N GLU A 83 -16.88 -3.85 -15.19
CA GLU A 83 -17.77 -2.73 -14.93
C GLU A 83 -18.72 -2.65 -16.11
N GLU A 84 -19.95 -3.11 -15.87
CA GLU A 84 -21.06 -2.85 -16.78
C GLU A 84 -21.10 -1.35 -17.11
N PRO A 85 -21.36 -0.98 -18.38
CA PRO A 85 -21.60 0.41 -18.73
C PRO A 85 -22.76 0.93 -17.89
N HIS A 86 -22.48 1.83 -16.95
CA HIS A 86 -23.50 2.43 -16.10
C HIS A 86 -24.55 3.10 -17.00
N PRO A 87 -25.82 2.66 -17.02
CA PRO A 87 -26.80 3.08 -18.02
C PRO A 87 -27.42 4.45 -17.71
N ALA A 88 -26.69 5.32 -17.01
CA ALA A 88 -27.19 6.64 -16.65
C ALA A 88 -26.83 7.64 -17.75
N ARG A 89 -27.75 7.78 -18.72
CA ARG A 89 -27.81 8.91 -19.64
C ARG A 89 -27.65 10.22 -18.87
N TYR A 90 -26.72 11.06 -19.29
CA TYR A 90 -26.73 12.49 -19.00
C TYR A 90 -28.13 13.03 -19.35
N GLY A 91 -28.80 13.69 -18.40
CA GLY A 91 -30.15 14.24 -18.60
C GLY A 91 -30.43 15.39 -17.64
N ARG A 92 -31.70 15.80 -17.49
CA ARG A 92 -32.16 16.68 -16.39
C ARG A 92 -33.15 15.94 -15.51
N HIS A 93 -33.26 16.32 -14.24
CA HIS A 93 -34.37 15.87 -13.41
C HIS A 93 -35.68 16.43 -13.99
N PRO A 94 -36.74 15.62 -14.17
CA PRO A 94 -38.01 16.10 -14.72
C PRO A 94 -38.54 17.29 -13.91
N GLY A 95 -38.84 18.41 -14.58
CA GLY A 95 -39.38 19.62 -13.95
C GLY A 95 -38.36 20.49 -13.21
N THR A 96 -37.05 20.27 -13.37
CA THR A 96 -36.02 21.12 -12.76
C THR A 96 -34.86 21.39 -13.73
N ASP A 97 -34.19 22.53 -13.57
CA ASP A 97 -32.95 22.85 -14.31
C ASP A 97 -31.71 22.10 -13.81
N VAL A 98 -31.86 21.25 -12.80
CA VAL A 98 -30.75 20.50 -12.20
C VAL A 98 -30.27 19.40 -13.16
N PRO A 99 -29.01 19.44 -13.63
CA PRO A 99 -28.44 18.38 -14.45
C PRO A 99 -28.49 17.03 -13.70
N ARG A 100 -29.05 15.98 -14.32
CA ARG A 100 -28.84 14.58 -13.93
C ARG A 100 -27.42 14.20 -14.34
N LEU A 101 -26.51 14.43 -13.41
CA LEU A 101 -25.17 13.88 -13.47
C LEU A 101 -25.24 12.38 -13.07
N PRO A 102 -24.73 11.47 -13.91
CA PRO A 102 -24.69 10.04 -13.60
C PRO A 102 -24.04 9.76 -12.25
N GLY A 103 -24.70 9.00 -11.37
CA GLY A 103 -24.14 8.59 -10.07
C GLY A 103 -24.42 9.52 -8.88
N LEU A 104 -25.08 10.67 -9.08
CA LEU A 104 -25.61 11.46 -7.97
C LEU A 104 -26.91 10.86 -7.43
N THR A 105 -26.90 10.54 -6.14
CA THR A 105 -28.01 9.95 -5.40
C THR A 105 -28.46 10.88 -4.29
N ARG A 106 -29.69 10.76 -3.79
CA ARG A 106 -30.15 11.59 -2.68
C ARG A 106 -29.31 11.30 -1.43
N GLY A 107 -28.61 12.32 -0.93
CA GLY A 107 -27.78 12.20 0.26
C GLY A 107 -28.54 12.48 1.55
N TRP A 108 -27.85 12.29 2.67
CA TRP A 108 -28.37 12.50 4.02
C TRP A 108 -27.87 13.81 4.67
N MET A 109 -26.87 14.47 4.06
CA MET A 109 -26.29 15.70 4.60
C MET A 109 -27.09 16.95 4.19
N PHE A 110 -27.29 17.85 5.16
CA PHE A 110 -27.80 19.23 5.00
C PHE A 110 -28.93 19.41 3.97
N GLY A 111 -30.11 18.87 4.28
CA GLY A 111 -31.30 19.07 3.43
C GLY A 111 -31.33 18.18 2.19
N ALA A 112 -30.80 16.95 2.29
CA ALA A 112 -30.78 15.95 1.24
C ALA A 112 -29.98 16.35 -0.02
N ARG A 113 -28.85 17.06 0.17
CA ARG A 113 -27.90 17.32 -0.92
C ARG A 113 -27.54 16.02 -1.64
N ALA A 114 -27.48 16.08 -2.96
CA ALA A 114 -27.16 14.93 -3.76
C ALA A 114 -25.70 14.49 -3.48
N ASN A 115 -25.53 13.22 -3.16
CA ASN A 115 -24.26 12.55 -2.95
C ASN A 115 -23.77 11.96 -4.25
N ASP A 116 -22.55 12.30 -4.64
CA ASP A 116 -21.85 11.58 -5.69
C ASP A 116 -21.44 10.18 -5.19
N LEU A 117 -21.99 9.13 -5.80
CA LEU A 117 -21.64 7.72 -5.60
C LEU A 117 -20.98 7.11 -6.85
N SER A 118 -20.71 7.89 -7.90
CA SER A 118 -20.04 7.39 -9.10
C SER A 118 -18.64 6.86 -8.75
N ASP A 119 -17.89 7.60 -7.93
CA ASP A 119 -16.58 7.20 -7.44
C ASP A 119 -16.66 6.03 -6.44
N ALA A 120 -16.04 4.90 -6.81
CA ALA A 120 -15.98 3.70 -5.99
C ALA A 120 -15.17 3.90 -4.69
N GLN A 121 -14.07 4.66 -4.71
CA GLN A 121 -13.25 4.93 -3.53
C GLN A 121 -14.02 5.77 -2.50
N TRP A 122 -14.71 6.82 -2.94
CA TRP A 122 -15.49 7.68 -2.06
C TRP A 122 -16.72 6.95 -1.49
N ARG A 123 -17.34 6.08 -2.29
CA ARG A 123 -18.45 5.21 -1.86
C ARG A 123 -17.99 4.17 -0.84
N ASP A 124 -16.90 3.47 -1.10
CA ASP A 124 -16.36 2.43 -0.21
C ASP A 124 -15.85 3.02 1.11
N PHE A 125 -15.15 4.16 1.06
CA PHE A 125 -14.69 4.86 2.27
C PHE A 125 -15.85 5.22 3.19
N ARG A 126 -16.89 5.88 2.67
CA ARG A 126 -18.07 6.26 3.46
C ARG A 126 -18.84 5.05 3.96
N GLY A 127 -19.04 4.03 3.12
CA GLY A 127 -19.68 2.79 3.52
C GLY A 127 -18.91 2.04 4.60
N GLY A 128 -17.58 2.16 4.60
CA GLY A 128 -16.69 1.60 5.62
C GLY A 128 -16.61 2.43 6.91
N LEU A 129 -16.85 3.74 6.85
CA LEU A 129 -16.61 4.66 7.96
C LEU A 129 -17.33 4.27 9.27
N PRO A 130 -18.63 3.92 9.30
CA PRO A 130 -19.28 3.48 10.54
C PRO A 130 -18.64 2.23 11.14
N LYS A 131 -18.20 1.27 10.30
CA LYS A 131 -17.53 0.05 10.74
C LYS A 131 -16.16 0.38 11.36
N LEU A 132 -15.42 1.30 10.75
CA LEU A 132 -14.14 1.78 11.27
C LEU A 132 -14.30 2.53 12.61
N LEU A 133 -15.34 3.35 12.75
CA LEU A 133 -15.65 4.05 14.00
C LEU A 133 -16.04 3.08 15.11
N ALA A 134 -16.90 2.09 14.82
CA ALA A 134 -17.25 1.04 15.77
C ALA A 134 -16.02 0.24 16.21
N LEU A 135 -15.17 -0.15 15.27
CA LEU A 135 -13.91 -0.82 15.58
C LEU A 135 -12.98 0.06 16.43
N ALA A 136 -12.86 1.34 16.12
CA ALA A 136 -12.04 2.27 16.89
C ALA A 136 -12.56 2.44 18.32
N ALA A 137 -13.88 2.49 18.50
CA ALA A 137 -14.55 2.56 19.80
C ALA A 137 -14.30 1.30 20.67
N ILE A 138 -14.03 0.14 20.06
CA ILE A 138 -13.66 -1.09 20.77
C ILE A 138 -12.15 -1.18 21.00
N THR A 139 -11.36 -0.94 19.94
CA THR A 139 -9.90 -1.17 19.93
C THR A 139 -9.19 -0.17 20.84
N THR A 140 -9.58 1.11 20.79
CA THR A 140 -8.91 2.18 21.54
C THR A 140 -8.97 1.95 23.06
N PRO A 141 -10.14 1.72 23.68
CA PRO A 141 -10.20 1.46 25.11
C PRO A 141 -9.51 0.15 25.49
N LEU A 142 -9.58 -0.89 24.65
CA LEU A 142 -8.86 -2.15 24.89
C LEU A 142 -7.34 -1.94 24.96
N VAL A 143 -6.76 -1.27 23.96
CA VAL A 143 -5.33 -0.93 23.92
C VAL A 143 -4.95 -0.05 25.11
N ALA A 144 -5.79 0.94 25.46
CA ALA A 144 -5.56 1.80 26.62
C ALA A 144 -5.58 1.03 27.94
N LEU A 145 -6.50 0.07 28.10
CA LEU A 145 -6.57 -0.79 29.27
C LEU A 145 -5.33 -1.67 29.40
N VAL A 146 -4.91 -2.33 28.32
CA VAL A 146 -3.69 -3.14 28.28
C VAL A 146 -2.47 -2.30 28.64
N ARG A 147 -2.35 -1.09 28.07
CA ARG A 147 -1.25 -0.16 28.40
C ARG A 147 -1.23 0.27 29.86
N ARG A 148 -2.38 0.35 30.52
CA ARG A 148 -2.49 0.75 31.93
C ARG A 148 -2.28 -0.41 32.90
N ARG A 149 -2.69 -1.62 32.53
CA ARG A 149 -2.76 -2.77 33.46
C ARG A 149 -1.71 -3.85 33.22
N ALA A 150 -1.22 -4.00 31.99
CA ALA A 150 -0.23 -5.03 31.67
C ALA A 150 1.21 -4.51 31.88
N PRO A 151 2.17 -5.41 32.19
CA PRO A 151 3.58 -5.06 32.19
C PRO A 151 4.03 -4.52 30.81
N LYS A 152 5.01 -3.61 30.79
CA LYS A 152 5.50 -3.02 29.53
C LYS A 152 6.02 -4.06 28.52
N SER A 153 6.51 -5.21 29.01
CA SER A 153 6.96 -6.34 28.18
C SER A 153 5.82 -6.97 27.35
N TRP A 154 4.57 -6.84 27.79
CA TRP A 154 3.40 -7.41 27.10
C TRP A 154 2.86 -6.56 25.96
N ILE A 155 3.29 -5.30 25.85
CA ILE A 155 2.75 -4.38 24.84
C ILE A 155 3.05 -4.88 23.43
N VAL A 156 4.28 -5.33 23.15
CA VAL A 156 4.65 -5.83 21.81
C VAL A 156 3.91 -7.14 21.48
N PRO A 157 3.95 -8.19 22.32
CA PRO A 157 3.18 -9.41 22.09
C PRO A 157 1.68 -9.16 21.87
N PHE A 158 1.08 -8.28 22.67
CA PHE A 158 -0.32 -7.91 22.52
C PHE A 158 -0.61 -7.32 21.12
N HIS A 159 0.20 -6.36 20.65
CA HIS A 159 -0.01 -5.78 19.32
C HIS A 159 0.22 -6.80 18.20
N VAL A 160 1.16 -7.75 18.38
CA VAL A 160 1.39 -8.83 17.42
C VAL A 160 0.16 -9.75 17.34
N VAL A 161 -0.34 -10.23 18.48
CA VAL A 161 -1.50 -11.12 18.53
C VAL A 161 -2.76 -10.42 18.03
N TYR A 162 -3.02 -9.21 18.53
CA TYR A 162 -4.17 -8.41 18.10
C TYR A 162 -4.10 -8.08 16.61
N GLY A 163 -2.93 -7.64 16.13
CA GLY A 163 -2.71 -7.34 14.71
C GLY A 163 -2.88 -8.59 13.83
N LEU A 164 -2.36 -9.74 14.26
CA LEU A 164 -2.50 -11.01 13.55
C LEU A 164 -3.96 -11.48 13.50
N ALA A 165 -4.68 -11.40 14.63
CA ALA A 165 -6.10 -11.72 14.68
C ALA A 165 -6.90 -10.79 13.75
N PHE A 166 -6.63 -9.49 13.80
CA PHE A 166 -7.34 -8.50 13.00
C PHE A 166 -7.08 -8.65 11.50
N VAL A 167 -5.82 -8.82 11.09
CA VAL A 167 -5.49 -9.03 9.67
C VAL A 167 -6.05 -10.37 9.16
N SER A 168 -6.08 -11.41 10.00
CA SER A 168 -6.71 -12.70 9.66
C SER A 168 -8.23 -12.60 9.57
N TYR A 169 -8.88 -11.78 10.40
CA TYR A 169 -10.31 -11.48 10.21
C TYR A 169 -10.55 -10.78 8.87
N LEU A 170 -9.70 -9.81 8.51
CA LEU A 170 -9.83 -9.08 7.25
C LEU A 170 -9.55 -9.95 6.03
N HIS A 171 -8.48 -10.73 6.02
CA HIS A 171 -8.01 -11.40 4.80
C HIS A 171 -8.12 -12.93 4.85
N GLY A 172 -8.60 -13.48 5.96
CA GLY A 172 -8.68 -14.92 6.17
C GLY A 172 -7.31 -15.59 6.04
N LEU A 173 -7.25 -16.70 5.33
CA LEU A 173 -5.99 -17.39 5.00
C LEU A 173 -5.13 -16.59 4.00
N GLY A 174 -5.67 -15.56 3.34
CA GLY A 174 -4.89 -14.59 2.56
C GLY A 174 -3.81 -13.88 3.37
N THR A 175 -3.96 -13.81 4.71
CA THR A 175 -2.90 -13.35 5.61
C THR A 175 -1.61 -14.14 5.48
N LEU A 176 -1.66 -15.45 5.18
CA LEU A 176 -0.46 -16.27 5.00
C LEU A 176 0.39 -15.78 3.81
N TRP A 177 -0.25 -15.34 2.73
CA TRP A 177 0.44 -14.74 1.58
C TRP A 177 1.10 -13.41 1.93
N ILE A 178 0.41 -12.55 2.71
CA ILE A 178 0.98 -11.31 3.22
C ILE A 178 2.23 -11.58 4.07
N LEU A 179 2.14 -12.54 5.00
CA LEU A 179 3.25 -12.91 5.86
C LEU A 179 4.41 -13.51 5.07
N ALA A 180 4.13 -14.36 4.07
CA ALA A 180 5.15 -14.95 3.20
C ALA A 180 5.92 -13.87 2.40
N LEU A 181 5.22 -12.91 1.79
CA LEU A 181 5.85 -11.80 1.07
C LEU A 181 6.66 -10.90 2.02
N MET A 182 6.11 -10.60 3.19
CA MET A 182 6.81 -9.82 4.22
C MET A 182 8.08 -10.51 4.70
N LEU A 183 8.02 -11.83 4.93
CA LEU A 183 9.16 -12.64 5.34
C LEU A 183 10.22 -12.71 4.22
N ALA A 184 9.81 -12.94 2.97
CA ALA A 184 10.72 -12.97 1.83
C ALA A 184 11.49 -11.65 1.70
N HIS A 185 10.78 -10.51 1.77
CA HIS A 185 11.40 -9.19 1.78
C HIS A 185 12.36 -9.01 2.97
N PHE A 186 11.92 -9.38 4.18
CA PHE A 186 12.75 -9.31 5.39
C PHE A 186 14.05 -10.11 5.24
N VAL A 187 14.00 -11.35 4.73
CA VAL A 187 15.18 -12.19 4.54
C VAL A 187 16.19 -11.53 3.61
N VAL A 188 15.74 -11.03 2.45
CA VAL A 188 16.62 -10.33 1.48
C VAL A 188 17.27 -9.11 2.10
N VAL A 189 16.47 -8.27 2.76
CA VAL A 189 16.93 -7.04 3.41
C VAL A 189 17.88 -7.35 4.57
N ALA A 190 17.57 -8.33 5.41
CA ALA A 190 18.38 -8.71 6.55
C ALA A 190 19.73 -9.30 6.11
N ALA A 191 19.79 -10.00 4.98
CA ALA A 191 21.05 -10.50 4.42
C ALA A 191 21.91 -9.37 3.81
N ALA A 192 21.28 -8.40 3.14
CA ALA A 192 21.99 -7.35 2.40
C ALA A 192 22.34 -6.09 3.24
N ALA A 193 21.66 -5.86 4.36
CA ALA A 193 21.81 -4.65 5.16
C ALA A 193 23.23 -4.48 5.75
N GLY A 194 23.79 -3.27 5.64
CA GLY A 194 25.17 -2.95 6.03
C GLY A 194 26.21 -3.13 4.93
N THR A 195 25.87 -3.76 3.80
CA THR A 195 26.76 -3.89 2.64
C THR A 195 26.62 -2.65 1.74
N PRO A 196 27.68 -1.84 1.54
CA PRO A 196 27.60 -0.63 0.71
C PRO A 196 27.07 -0.93 -0.69
N ARG A 197 26.18 -0.07 -1.23
CA ARG A 197 25.53 -0.20 -2.54
C ARG A 197 24.54 -1.36 -2.67
N VAL A 198 24.78 -2.50 -2.02
CA VAL A 198 23.93 -3.69 -2.14
C VAL A 198 22.68 -3.56 -1.28
N GLY A 199 22.79 -3.10 -0.03
CA GLY A 199 21.64 -3.14 0.89
C GLY A 199 20.47 -2.25 0.49
N ALA A 200 20.73 -1.03 0.02
CA ALA A 200 19.68 -0.13 -0.47
C ALA A 200 19.05 -0.66 -1.77
N VAL A 201 19.88 -1.14 -2.72
CA VAL A 201 19.41 -1.70 -3.99
C VAL A 201 18.57 -2.96 -3.76
N ALA A 202 19.06 -3.89 -2.93
CA ALA A 202 18.33 -5.10 -2.58
C ALA A 202 16.97 -4.79 -1.94
N THR A 203 16.90 -3.78 -1.06
CA THR A 203 15.64 -3.33 -0.44
C THR A 203 14.62 -2.84 -1.47
N TRP A 204 15.05 -2.01 -2.43
CA TRP A 204 14.16 -1.50 -3.47
C TRP A 204 13.72 -2.59 -4.43
N ILE A 205 14.65 -3.46 -4.87
CA ILE A 205 14.34 -4.57 -5.78
C ILE A 205 13.37 -5.55 -5.11
N SER A 206 13.61 -5.95 -3.85
CA SER A 206 12.71 -6.87 -3.16
C SER A 206 11.34 -6.25 -2.90
N GLY A 207 11.27 -4.96 -2.57
CA GLY A 207 10.01 -4.24 -2.40
C GLY A 207 9.22 -4.14 -3.71
N ALA A 208 9.88 -3.76 -4.80
CA ALA A 208 9.27 -3.70 -6.14
C ALA A 208 8.83 -5.09 -6.63
N ALA A 209 9.61 -6.13 -6.36
CA ALA A 209 9.25 -7.51 -6.68
C ALA A 209 8.01 -7.97 -5.91
N CYS A 210 7.95 -7.72 -4.59
CA CYS A 210 6.76 -8.04 -3.79
C CYS A 210 5.53 -7.28 -4.28
N LEU A 211 5.69 -6.00 -4.64
CA LEU A 211 4.61 -5.18 -5.19
C LEU A 211 4.11 -5.72 -6.52
N GLY A 212 5.00 -5.95 -7.49
CA GLY A 212 4.62 -6.48 -8.80
C GLY A 212 3.97 -7.85 -8.68
N LEU A 213 4.55 -8.74 -7.88
CA LEU A 213 4.03 -10.07 -7.65
C LEU A 213 2.61 -10.03 -7.05
N SER A 214 2.40 -9.18 -6.04
CA SER A 214 1.07 -9.00 -5.45
C SER A 214 0.07 -8.33 -6.39
N GLN A 215 0.47 -7.32 -7.16
CA GLN A 215 -0.43 -6.58 -8.04
C GLN A 215 -0.88 -7.38 -9.24
N TYR A 216 0.01 -8.14 -9.87
CA TYR A 216 -0.27 -8.79 -11.15
C TYR A 216 -0.71 -10.25 -11.00
N HIS A 217 -0.33 -10.94 -9.91
CA HIS A 217 -0.55 -12.38 -9.79
C HIS A 217 -1.39 -12.81 -8.59
N ALA A 218 -1.41 -12.04 -7.50
CA ALA A 218 -2.06 -12.48 -6.25
C ALA A 218 -3.54 -12.84 -6.37
N ALA A 219 -4.28 -12.17 -7.27
CA ALA A 219 -5.69 -12.46 -7.49
C ALA A 219 -5.94 -13.91 -7.97
N ARG A 220 -4.92 -14.56 -8.54
CA ARG A 220 -4.97 -15.94 -9.03
C ARG A 220 -4.36 -16.95 -8.05
N TRP A 221 -3.74 -16.49 -6.97
CA TRP A 221 -3.06 -17.39 -6.04
C TRP A 221 -4.08 -18.26 -5.31
N ARG A 222 -3.78 -19.56 -5.31
CA ARG A 222 -4.54 -20.59 -4.63
C ARG A 222 -3.58 -21.49 -3.87
N PHE A 223 -4.00 -21.94 -2.71
CA PHE A 223 -3.24 -22.90 -1.92
C PHE A 223 -3.23 -24.28 -2.60
N GLY A 224 -4.33 -24.66 -3.28
CA GLY A 224 -4.43 -25.89 -4.05
C GLY A 224 -3.41 -26.00 -5.21
N ASP A 225 -2.97 -24.86 -5.75
CA ASP A 225 -1.93 -24.82 -6.80
C ASP A 225 -0.53 -25.13 -6.25
N ILE A 226 -0.31 -24.96 -4.93
CA ILE A 226 0.94 -25.38 -4.26
C ILE A 226 0.92 -26.88 -4.02
N ALA A 227 -0.18 -27.39 -3.45
CA ALA A 227 -0.40 -28.80 -3.19
C ALA A 227 -1.90 -29.08 -3.11
N ALA A 228 -2.34 -30.18 -3.75
CA ALA A 228 -3.75 -30.57 -3.76
C ALA A 228 -4.34 -30.73 -2.34
N SER A 229 -3.54 -31.18 -1.37
CA SER A 229 -3.93 -31.31 0.04
C SER A 229 -4.26 -29.98 0.73
N LEU A 230 -3.91 -28.84 0.14
CA LEU A 230 -4.18 -27.49 0.65
C LEU A 230 -5.38 -26.83 -0.05
N ALA A 231 -6.01 -27.48 -1.04
CA ALA A 231 -7.11 -26.90 -1.81
C ALA A 231 -8.32 -26.50 -0.94
N TRP A 232 -8.50 -27.14 0.22
CA TRP A 232 -9.54 -26.77 1.19
C TRP A 232 -9.39 -25.33 1.71
N MET A 233 -8.16 -24.79 1.72
CA MET A 233 -7.86 -23.41 2.17
C MET A 233 -8.39 -22.35 1.20
N ASP A 234 -8.71 -22.70 -0.03
CA ASP A 234 -9.26 -21.79 -1.05
C ASP A 234 -10.79 -21.60 -0.92
N GLY A 235 -11.42 -22.34 -0.01
CA GLY A 235 -12.85 -22.29 0.26
C GLY A 235 -13.34 -20.90 0.68
N ALA A 236 -14.60 -20.58 0.35
CA ALA A 236 -15.18 -19.25 0.60
C ALA A 236 -15.15 -18.84 2.08
N SER A 237 -15.29 -19.81 3.00
CA SER A 237 -15.24 -19.60 4.45
C SER A 237 -13.89 -19.08 4.97
N PHE A 238 -12.82 -19.20 4.18
CA PHE A 238 -11.46 -18.84 4.56
C PHE A 238 -10.95 -17.53 3.94
N LYS A 239 -11.80 -16.78 3.23
CA LYS A 239 -11.39 -15.58 2.50
C LYS A 239 -11.38 -14.28 3.33
N GLY A 240 -11.95 -14.30 4.53
CA GLY A 240 -12.07 -13.13 5.40
C GLY A 240 -13.04 -12.06 4.87
N ALA A 241 -13.19 -10.96 5.62
CA ALA A 241 -14.12 -9.88 5.29
C ALA A 241 -13.74 -9.07 4.04
N MET A 242 -12.45 -9.04 3.69
CA MET A 242 -11.81 -8.31 2.59
C MET A 242 -10.81 -9.23 1.87
N PRO A 243 -11.27 -10.13 0.98
CA PRO A 243 -10.43 -11.16 0.36
C PRO A 243 -9.30 -10.62 -0.53
N ARG A 244 -9.44 -9.38 -1.01
CA ARG A 244 -8.50 -8.72 -1.94
C ARG A 244 -7.32 -8.10 -1.20
N TRP A 245 -6.62 -8.92 -0.43
CA TRP A 245 -5.49 -8.52 0.43
C TRP A 245 -4.38 -7.76 -0.32
N TYR A 246 -4.18 -8.08 -1.60
CA TYR A 246 -3.15 -7.48 -2.45
C TYR A 246 -3.37 -5.98 -2.72
N ILE A 247 -4.59 -5.46 -2.56
CA ILE A 247 -4.85 -4.02 -2.63
C ILE A 247 -4.22 -3.32 -1.42
N SER A 248 -4.47 -3.84 -0.22
CA SER A 248 -3.92 -3.29 1.03
C SER A 248 -2.40 -3.49 1.12
N PHE A 249 -1.88 -4.56 0.50
CA PHE A 249 -0.44 -4.85 0.46
C PHE A 249 0.38 -3.74 -0.25
N ASN A 250 -0.20 -2.98 -1.17
CA ASN A 250 0.48 -1.85 -1.81
C ASN A 250 0.97 -0.82 -0.80
N LEU A 251 0.12 -0.51 0.18
CA LEU A 251 0.47 0.42 1.25
C LEU A 251 1.49 -0.20 2.22
N LEU A 252 1.44 -1.52 2.42
CA LEU A 252 2.42 -2.24 3.22
C LEU A 252 3.82 -2.21 2.59
N THR A 253 3.92 -2.30 1.26
CA THR A 253 5.20 -2.32 0.54
C THR A 253 6.09 -1.13 0.90
N LEU A 254 5.51 0.07 1.00
CA LEU A 254 6.27 1.27 1.39
C LEU A 254 6.85 1.15 2.81
N ARG A 255 6.12 0.50 3.74
CA ARG A 255 6.62 0.22 5.10
C ARG A 255 7.76 -0.81 5.08
N LEU A 256 7.68 -1.81 4.21
CA LEU A 256 8.74 -2.80 4.03
C LEU A 256 10.03 -2.16 3.49
N ILE A 257 9.90 -1.27 2.52
CA ILE A 257 11.04 -0.50 1.97
C ILE A 257 11.63 0.41 3.05
N SER A 258 10.80 1.16 3.77
CA SER A 258 11.26 2.02 4.88
C SER A 258 12.05 1.22 5.92
N TYR A 259 11.51 0.07 6.33
CA TYR A 259 12.19 -0.83 7.26
C TYR A 259 13.57 -1.25 6.75
N GLY A 260 13.68 -1.63 5.47
CA GLY A 260 14.94 -2.10 4.92
C GLY A 260 16.00 -1.01 4.78
N LEU A 261 15.59 0.19 4.40
CA LEU A 261 16.48 1.35 4.36
C LEU A 261 16.96 1.73 5.77
N ASP A 262 16.07 1.72 6.76
CA ASP A 262 16.42 1.98 8.16
C ASP A 262 17.38 0.91 8.71
N LEU A 263 17.14 -0.36 8.43
CA LEU A 263 18.03 -1.45 8.83
C LEU A 263 19.40 -1.32 8.19
N HIS A 264 19.44 -1.03 6.88
CA HIS A 264 20.68 -0.80 6.16
C HIS A 264 21.45 0.39 6.76
N ALA A 265 20.79 1.53 6.98
CA ALA A 265 21.41 2.71 7.58
C ALA A 265 21.97 2.44 8.98
N ARG A 266 21.25 1.68 9.82
CA ARG A 266 21.73 1.29 11.16
C ARG A 266 22.99 0.44 11.08
N ARG A 267 23.01 -0.60 10.23
CA ARG A 267 24.16 -1.52 10.10
C ARG A 267 25.36 -0.90 9.40
N SER A 268 25.12 0.03 8.48
CA SER A 268 26.20 0.80 7.81
C SER A 268 26.89 1.80 8.74
N ARG A 269 26.29 2.13 9.90
CA ARG A 269 26.91 2.99 10.94
C ARG A 269 27.67 2.21 12.00
N SER A 270 27.40 0.91 12.14
CA SER A 270 28.08 0.03 13.10
C SER A 270 29.33 -0.64 12.53
N ARG A 271 29.62 -0.44 11.24
CA ARG A 271 30.85 -0.83 10.56
C ARG A 271 31.70 0.41 10.31
#